data_AF-A0A6A0H168-F1
#
_entry.id   AF-A0A6A0H168-F1
#
_cell.length_a   1.000
_cell.length_b   1.000
_cell.length_c   1.000
_cell.angle_alpha   90.00
_cell.angle_beta   90.00
_cell.angle_gamma   90.00
#
_symmetry.space_group_name_H-M   'P 1'
#
loop_
_entity.id
_entity.type
_entity.pdbx_description
1 polymer ?
#
loop_
_entity_poly.entity_id
_entity_poly.type
_entity_poly.pdbx_seq_one_letter_code
_entity_poly.pdbx_strand_id
1 'polypeptide(L)' 'MAVEKKSVPKLQEERTVRKICLLDDHVVLAFAGLTADARILVNRARVECQSHKLTVEDPVTLEYIT' A
#
# COMPACT_ATOMS: atom_id res chain seq x y z
N MET A 1 4.58 -5.38 -11.21
CA MET A 1 5.28 -4.25 -10.56
C MET A 1 6.55 -4.75 -9.90
N ALA A 2 7.66 -4.02 -10.04
CA ALA A 2 8.92 -4.34 -9.37
C ALA A 2 9.36 -3.12 -8.56
N VAL A 3 9.88 -3.33 -7.35
CA VAL A 3 10.39 -2.25 -6.50
C VAL A 3 11.76 -2.62 -6.00
N GLU A 4 12.70 -1.69 -6.11
CA GLU A 4 14.03 -1.85 -5.55
C GLU A 4 13.97 -1.86 -4.02
N LYS A 5 14.45 -2.95 -3.41
CA LYS A 5 14.78 -3.00 -1.99
C LYS A 5 16.25 -2.65 -1.83
N LYS A 6 16.55 -1.50 -1.21
CA LYS A 6 17.93 -1.17 -0.83
C LYS A 6 18.48 -2.26 0.08
N SER A 7 19.78 -2.57 -0.07
CA SER A 7 20.52 -3.53 0.74
C SER A 7 20.12 -3.43 2.21
N VAL A 8 19.45 -4.48 2.71
CA VAL A 8 19.02 -4.56 4.10
C VAL A 8 20.26 -4.82 4.95
N PRO A 9 20.54 -4.03 6.00
CA PRO A 9 21.64 -4.30 6.93
C PRO A 9 21.57 -5.74 7.44
N LYS A 10 22.73 -6.38 7.69
CA LYS A 10 22.79 -7.81 8.09
C LYS A 10 21.93 -8.17 9.31
N LEU A 11 21.60 -7.19 10.16
CA LEU A 11 20.80 -7.37 11.38
C LEU A 11 19.30 -7.11 11.17
N GLN A 12 18.91 -6.56 10.02
CA GLN A 12 17.52 -6.24 9.75
C GLN A 12 16.84 -7.40 9.01
N GLU A 13 15.73 -7.86 9.55
CA GLU A 13 14.94 -8.91 8.92
C GLU A 13 14.31 -8.37 7.62
N GLU A 14 14.59 -9.01 6.49
CA GLU A 14 14.16 -8.58 5.16
C GLU A 14 12.63 -8.41 5.01
N ARG A 15 11.87 -9.11 5.85
CA ARG A 15 10.40 -9.06 5.87
C ARG A 15 9.82 -7.78 6.47
N THR A 16 10.63 -7.01 7.22
CA THR A 16 10.18 -5.82 7.96
C THR A 16 9.95 -4.60 7.07
N VAL A 17 10.68 -4.48 5.96
CA VAL A 17 10.51 -3.37 5.00
C VAL A 17 9.74 -3.86 3.77
N ARG A 18 8.43 -3.62 3.78
CA ARG A 18 7.56 -3.86 2.64
C ARG A 18 7.29 -2.56 1.91
N LYS A 19 7.77 -2.46 0.68
CA LYS A 19 7.48 -1.34 -0.23
C LYS A 19 6.25 -1.55 -1.11
N ILE A 20 5.65 -2.73 -1.02
CA ILE A 20 4.43 -3.12 -1.71
C ILE A 20 3.42 -3.49 -0.64
N CYS A 21 2.25 -2.86 -0.69
CA CYS A 21 1.19 -2.95 0.32
C CYS A 21 -0.15 -3.25 -0.37
N LEU A 22 -0.88 -4.24 0.15
CA LEU A 22 -2.27 -4.48 -0.27
C LEU A 22 -3.17 -3.38 0.29
N LEU A 23 -4.01 -2.80 -0.56
CA LEU A 23 -5.04 -1.82 -0.20
C LEU A 23 -6.43 -2.45 -0.16
N ASP A 24 -6.72 -3.33 -1.12
CA ASP A 24 -7.93 -4.14 -1.22
C ASP A 24 -7.56 -5.49 -1.88
N ASP A 25 -8.49 -6.44 -1.98
CA ASP A 25 -8.24 -7.78 -2.51
C ASP A 25 -7.61 -7.76 -3.92
N HIS A 26 -8.01 -6.80 -4.76
CA HIS A 26 -7.54 -6.60 -6.13
C HIS A 26 -6.62 -5.39 -6.32
N VAL A 27 -6.28 -4.65 -5.25
CA VAL A 27 -5.51 -3.40 -5.36
C VAL A 27 -4.25 -3.43 -4.52
N VAL A 28 -3.12 -3.15 -5.17
CA VAL A 28 -1.81 -3.12 -4.53
C VAL A 28 -1.13 -1.78 -4.81
N LEU A 29 -0.56 -1.18 -3.78
CA LEU A 29 0.22 0.05 -3.87
C LEU A 29 1.70 -0.23 -3.65
N ALA A 30 2.53 0.29 -4.55
CA ALA A 30 3.97 0.35 -4.37
C ALA A 30 4.40 1.80 -4.14
N PHE A 31 5.36 2.02 -3.26
CA PHE A 31 5.86 3.37 -2.97
C PHE A 31 7.38 3.47 -3.02
N ALA A 32 7.85 4.70 -3.24
CA ALA A 32 9.23 5.11 -3.10
C ALA A 32 9.30 6.34 -2.19
N GLY A 33 10.43 6.53 -1.50
CA GLY A 33 10.63 7.66 -0.57
C GLY A 33 10.49 7.27 0.91
N LEU A 34 9.91 8.17 1.70
CA LEU A 34 9.85 8.07 3.16
C LEU A 34 8.83 7.00 3.59
N THR A 35 9.31 5.97 4.28
CA THR A 35 8.45 4.86 4.74
C THR A 35 7.42 5.29 5.79
N ALA A 36 7.73 6.33 6.58
CA ALA A 36 6.79 6.89 7.55
C ALA A 36 5.58 7.51 6.86
N ASP A 37 5.81 8.36 5.88
CA ASP A 37 4.75 9.02 5.10
C ASP A 37 3.93 8.00 4.31
N ALA A 38 4.62 7.04 3.67
CA ALA A 38 3.96 5.97 2.94
C ALA A 38 3.04 5.13 3.84
N ARG A 39 3.40 4.92 5.11
CA ARG A 39 2.53 4.21 6.07
C ARG A 39 1.23 4.98 6.31
N ILE A 40 1.30 6.30 6.46
CA ILE A 40 0.11 7.14 6.64
C ILE A 40 -0.78 7.08 5.39
N LEU A 41 -0.18 7.23 4.21
CA LEU A 41 -0.92 7.19 2.94
C LEU A 41 -1.59 5.83 2.69
N VAL A 42 -0.88 4.72 2.92
CA VAL A 42 -1.42 3.36 2.79
C VAL A 42 -2.60 3.14 3.73
N ASN A 43 -2.50 3.59 4.99
CA ASN A 43 -3.59 3.45 5.95
C ASN A 43 -4.82 4.25 5.53
N ARG A 44 -4.62 5.48 5.05
CA ARG A 44 -5.71 6.32 4.55
C ARG A 44 -6.38 5.69 3.32
N ALA A 45 -5.60 5.21 2.36
CA ALA A 45 -6.11 4.56 1.16
C ALA A 45 -6.91 3.28 1.49
N ARG A 46 -6.47 2.48 2.48
CA ARG A 46 -7.24 1.31 2.95
C ARG A 46 -8.61 1.68 3.50
N VAL A 47 -8.67 2.71 4.35
CA VAL A 47 -9.95 3.20 4.90
C VAL A 47 -10.86 3.66 3.78
N GLU A 48 -10.31 4.38 2.80
CA GLU A 48 -11.05 4.84 1.63
C GLU A 48 -11.61 3.69 0.80
N CYS A 49 -10.81 2.64 0.51
CA CYS A 49 -11.28 1.46 -0.21
C CYS A 49 -12.47 0.79 0.49
N GLN A 50 -12.36 0.60 1.82
CA GLN A 50 -13.45 -0.02 2.60
C GLN A 50 -14.68 0.88 2.69
N SER A 51 -14.48 2.19 2.80
CA SER A 51 -15.58 3.17 2.81
C SER A 51 -16.32 3.19 1.48
N HIS A 52 -15.59 3.15 0.35
CA HIS A 52 -16.16 3.07 -0.98
C HIS A 52 -17.00 1.80 -1.15
N LYS A 53 -16.44 0.65 -0.76
CA LYS A 53 -17.14 -0.64 -0.80
C LYS A 53 -18.41 -0.66 0.07
N LEU A 54 -18.40 0.03 1.21
CA LEU A 54 -19.58 0.16 2.07
C LEU A 54 -20.64 1.10 1.48
N THR A 55 -20.21 2.14 0.76
CA THR A 55 -21.11 3.19 0.27
C THR A 55 -21.71 2.86 -1.10
N VAL A 56 -20.91 2.25 -1.97
CA VAL A 56 -21.25 1.97 -3.37
C VAL A 56 -21.58 0.48 -3.58
N GLU A 57 -21.36 -0.36 -2.56
CA GLU A 57 -21.53 -1.83 -2.59
C GLU A 57 -20.66 -2.57 -3.62
N ASP A 58 -19.77 -1.85 -4.31
CA ASP A 58 -18.85 -2.39 -5.32
C ASP A 58 -17.37 -2.23 -4.89
N PRO A 59 -16.47 -3.12 -5.39
CA PRO A 59 -15.03 -2.95 -5.18
C PRO A 59 -14.51 -1.64 -5.77
N VAL A 60 -13.54 -1.02 -5.09
CA VAL A 60 -12.96 0.26 -5.53
C VAL A 60 -12.31 0.14 -6.91
N THR A 61 -12.48 1.13 -7.78
CA THR A 61 -11.81 1.17 -9.09
C THR A 61 -10.39 1.73 -8.98
N LEU A 62 -9.49 1.33 -9.89
CA LEU A 62 -8.12 1.84 -9.90
C LEU A 62 -8.07 3.35 -10.18
N GLU A 63 -8.98 3.87 -11.01
CA GLU A 63 -9.08 5.30 -11.32
C GLU A 63 -9.55 6.14 -10.11
N TYR A 64 -10.31 5.55 -9.19
CA TYR A 64 -10.79 6.27 -8.01
C TYR A 64 -9.70 6.46 -6.95
N ILE A 65 -8.83 5.45 -6.78
CA ILE A 65 -7.86 5.40 -5.68
C ILE A 65 -6.46 5.93 -6.06
N THR A 66 -6.20 6.19 -7.34
CA THR A 66 -4.91 6.68 -7.87
C THR A 66 -4.94 8.19 -8.09
#